data_AF-A0A2D5TSZ0-F1
#
_entry.id   AF-A0A2D5TSZ0-F1
#
_cell.length_a   1.000
_cell.length_b   1.000
_cell.length_c   1.000
_cell.angle_alpha   90.00
_cell.angle_beta   90.00
_cell.angle_gamma   90.00
#
_symmetry.space_group_name_H-M   'P 1'
#
loop_
_entity.id
_entity.type
_entity.pdbx_description
1 polymer ?
#
loop_
_entity_poly.entity_id
_entity_poly.type
_entity_poly.pdbx_seq_one_letter_code
_entity_poly.pdbx_strand_id
1 'polypeptide(L)'
;MAIDYAKLAATAQRLITDAGRTITLVRPTESPADPTQPWNGPSGGETTLDVPGVQLLPNSVRIFGLSALGDANEFRGLVTYSELVYVVFPGENDLSQFTFVRDNGIDFQIEATQELKPKDVTLVGYIGVRR
;
A
#
# COMPACT_ATOMS: atom_id res chain seq x y z
N MET A 1 0.13 31.75 4.06
CA MET A 1 1.34 30.92 3.94
C MET A 1 0.89 29.62 3.28
N ALA A 2 1.37 29.30 2.08
CA ALA A 2 1.00 28.05 1.42
C ALA A 2 1.88 26.91 1.95
N ILE A 3 1.30 25.74 2.16
CA ILE A 3 2.03 24.53 2.57
C ILE A 3 2.75 23.96 1.33
N ASP A 4 4.04 23.65 1.47
CA ASP A 4 4.86 23.06 0.42
C ASP A 4 4.82 21.52 0.53
N TYR A 5 3.88 20.92 -0.18
CA TYR A 5 3.67 19.46 -0.16
C TYR A 5 4.83 18.68 -0.80
N ALA A 6 5.59 19.30 -1.71
CA ALA A 6 6.74 18.64 -2.33
C ALA A 6 7.89 18.42 -1.32
N LYS A 7 8.15 19.43 -0.47
CA LYS A 7 9.12 19.27 0.63
C LYS A 7 8.68 18.25 1.67
N LEU A 8 7.38 18.19 1.96
CA LEU A 8 6.83 17.19 2.87
C LEU A 8 6.95 15.77 2.30
N ALA A 9 6.64 15.58 1.01
CA ALA A 9 6.80 14.31 0.31
C ALA A 9 8.27 13.84 0.35
N ALA A 10 9.22 14.73 0.03
CA ALA A 10 10.65 14.40 0.09
C ALA A 10 11.11 14.02 1.50
N THR A 11 10.54 14.67 2.53
CA THR A 11 10.84 14.33 3.92
C THR A 11 10.28 12.96 4.30
N ALA A 12 9.03 12.67 3.91
CA ALA A 12 8.40 11.37 4.14
C ALA A 12 9.17 10.24 3.45
N GLN A 13 9.51 10.41 2.16
CA GLN A 13 10.32 9.47 1.41
C GLN A 13 11.65 9.19 2.11
N ARG A 14 12.37 10.24 2.55
CA ARG A 14 13.64 10.09 3.26
C ARG A 14 13.49 9.29 4.55
N LEU A 15 12.49 9.62 5.37
CA LEU A 15 12.28 8.93 6.66
C LEU A 15 11.85 7.48 6.48
N ILE A 16 10.99 7.19 5.50
CA ILE A 16 10.54 5.82 5.20
C ILE A 16 11.69 4.99 4.63
N THR A 17 12.55 5.58 3.80
CA THR A 17 13.73 4.88 3.27
C THR A 17 14.75 4.58 4.37
N ASP A 18 14.93 5.50 5.32
CA ASP A 18 15.90 5.37 6.42
C ASP A 18 15.44 4.38 7.50
N ALA A 19 14.16 4.40 7.86
CA ALA A 19 13.61 3.54 8.91
C ALA A 19 12.96 2.25 8.40
N GLY A 20 12.70 2.14 7.10
CA GLY A 20 11.96 1.04 6.49
C GLY A 20 12.84 -0.04 5.88
N ARG A 21 12.18 -1.00 5.25
CA ARG A 21 12.79 -2.04 4.41
C ARG A 21 12.07 -2.12 3.08
N THR A 22 12.71 -2.70 2.07
CA THR A 22 12.06 -2.94 0.78
C THR A 22 11.00 -4.03 0.92
N ILE A 23 9.79 -3.71 0.48
CA ILE A 23 8.68 -4.65 0.30
C ILE A 23 8.28 -4.65 -1.17
N THR A 24 7.73 -5.76 -1.64
CA THR A 24 7.30 -5.90 -3.04
C THR A 24 5.79 -5.89 -3.09
N LEU A 25 5.20 -4.90 -3.74
CA LEU A 25 3.77 -4.90 -4.06
C LEU A 25 3.55 -5.76 -5.30
N VAL A 26 2.56 -6.65 -5.25
CA VAL A 26 2.28 -7.61 -6.31
C VAL A 26 0.85 -7.41 -6.81
N ARG A 27 0.73 -7.25 -8.13
CA ARG A 27 -0.53 -7.27 -8.86
C ARG A 27 -0.54 -8.49 -9.79
N PRO A 28 -1.43 -9.46 -9.57
CA PRO A 28 -1.65 -10.56 -10.51
C PRO A 28 -2.06 -10.02 -11.88
N THR A 29 -1.60 -10.66 -12.95
CA THR A 29 -2.07 -10.32 -14.30
C THR A 29 -3.51 -10.81 -14.45
N GLU A 30 -4.40 -9.97 -14.95
CA GLU A 30 -5.80 -10.35 -15.23
C GLU A 30 -6.01 -10.81 -16.68
N SER A 31 -4.98 -10.73 -17.52
CA SER A 31 -5.05 -11.21 -18.90
C SER A 31 -5.34 -12.71 -18.90
N PRO A 32 -6.41 -13.17 -19.58
CA PRO A 32 -6.69 -14.59 -19.71
C PRO A 32 -5.50 -15.31 -20.36
N ALA A 33 -5.17 -16.51 -19.87
CA ALA A 33 -4.14 -17.35 -20.50
C ALA A 33 -4.57 -17.78 -21.92
N ASP A 34 -5.86 -18.01 -22.11
CA ASP A 34 -6.49 -18.31 -23.39
C ASP A 34 -7.65 -17.34 -23.64
N PRO A 35 -7.57 -16.43 -24.64
CA PRO A 35 -8.64 -15.50 -24.95
C PRO A 35 -9.93 -16.19 -25.44
N THR A 36 -9.86 -17.46 -25.86
CA THR A 36 -11.02 -18.25 -26.28
C THR A 36 -11.68 -19.00 -25.11
N GLN A 37 -10.97 -19.17 -24.00
CA GLN A 37 -11.48 -19.81 -22.78
C GLN A 37 -11.11 -18.98 -21.54
N PRO A 38 -11.70 -17.78 -21.37
CA PRO A 38 -11.31 -16.85 -20.32
C PRO A 38 -11.57 -17.35 -18.89
N TRP A 39 -12.39 -18.39 -18.72
CA TRP A 39 -12.62 -19.06 -17.45
C TRP A 39 -11.45 -19.96 -17.00
N ASN A 40 -10.47 -20.26 -17.87
CA ASN A 40 -9.28 -21.05 -17.52
C ASN A 40 -8.24 -20.25 -16.72
N GLY A 41 -8.61 -19.07 -16.25
CA GLY A 41 -7.81 -18.25 -15.37
C GLY A 41 -6.76 -17.40 -16.11
N PRO A 42 -6.06 -16.57 -15.34
CA PRO A 42 -5.09 -15.64 -15.89
C PRO A 42 -3.83 -16.35 -16.39
N SER A 43 -3.17 -15.74 -17.38
CA SER A 43 -1.76 -16.04 -17.66
C SER A 43 -0.98 -15.70 -16.40
N GLY A 44 -0.33 -16.68 -15.76
CA GLY A 44 0.30 -16.57 -14.43
C GLY A 44 1.49 -15.61 -14.30
N GLY A 45 1.43 -14.43 -14.94
CA GLY A 45 2.36 -13.33 -14.75
C GLY A 45 1.96 -12.46 -13.56
N GLU A 46 2.95 -11.82 -12.95
CA GLU A 46 2.79 -10.86 -11.86
C GLU A 46 3.43 -9.55 -12.28
N THR A 47 2.77 -8.42 -12.00
CA THR A 47 3.44 -7.12 -11.98
C THR A 47 3.92 -6.87 -10.56
N THR A 48 5.22 -6.64 -10.39
CA THR A 48 5.81 -6.36 -9.08
C THR A 48 6.34 -4.94 -9.03
N LEU A 49 6.19 -4.28 -7.88
CA LEU A 49 6.75 -2.96 -7.60
C LEU A 49 7.44 -2.98 -6.25
N ASP A 50 8.75 -2.74 -6.24
CA ASP A 50 9.53 -2.63 -5.01
C ASP A 50 9.41 -1.22 -4.43
N VAL A 51 8.97 -1.13 -3.18
CA VAL A 51 8.84 0.14 -2.45
C VAL A 51 9.45 0.03 -1.05
N PRO A 52 10.04 1.11 -0.52
CA PRO A 52 10.41 1.15 0.89
C PRO A 52 9.15 1.25 1.75
N GLY A 53 9.07 0.40 2.77
CA GLY A 53 7.95 0.33 3.70
C GLY A 53 8.41 0.14 5.15
N VAL A 54 7.75 0.84 6.07
CA VAL A 54 7.93 0.66 7.51
C VAL A 54 6.80 -0.23 8.03
N GLN A 55 7.14 -1.37 8.62
CA GLN A 55 6.17 -2.27 9.24
C GLN A 55 5.75 -1.76 10.62
N LEU A 56 4.45 -1.67 10.86
CA LEU A 56 3.84 -1.28 12.12
C LEU A 56 2.76 -2.28 12.54
N LEU A 57 2.44 -2.27 13.84
CA LEU A 57 1.26 -2.96 14.35
C LEU A 57 0.01 -2.09 14.13
N PRO A 58 -1.17 -2.67 13.81
CA PRO A 58 -2.40 -1.92 13.54
C PRO A 58 -2.77 -0.90 14.61
N ASN A 59 -2.54 -1.22 15.89
CA ASN A 59 -2.82 -0.33 17.02
C ASN A 59 -1.95 0.92 17.06
N SER A 60 -0.70 0.84 16.59
CA SER A 60 0.19 2.01 16.47
C SER A 60 -0.34 3.02 15.47
N VAL A 61 -1.09 2.56 14.47
CA VAL A 61 -1.56 3.42 13.38
C VAL A 61 -2.80 4.24 13.76
N ARG A 62 -3.58 3.79 14.76
CA ARG A 62 -4.67 4.59 15.36
C ARG A 62 -4.17 5.93 15.92
N ILE A 63 -2.93 5.97 16.42
CA ILE A 63 -2.32 7.16 17.02
C ILE A 63 -2.05 8.24 15.96
N PHE A 64 -1.87 7.86 14.69
CA PHE A 64 -1.60 8.82 13.60
C PHE A 64 -2.85 9.54 13.07
N GLY A 65 -4.01 9.37 13.70
CA GLY A 65 -5.22 10.08 13.31
C GLY A 65 -5.77 9.64 11.95
N LEU A 66 -5.50 8.40 11.51
CA LEU A 66 -6.04 7.83 10.28
C LEU A 66 -7.58 7.91 10.20
N SER A 67 -8.26 8.00 11.34
CA SER A 67 -9.71 8.24 11.41
C SER A 67 -10.17 9.54 10.73
N ALA A 68 -9.24 10.47 10.44
CA ALA A 68 -9.51 11.72 9.74
C ALA A 68 -9.16 11.68 8.24
N LEU A 69 -8.58 10.59 7.74
CA LEU A 69 -7.99 10.52 6.39
C LEU A 69 -8.85 9.81 5.34
N GLY A 70 -9.98 9.21 5.71
CA GLY A 70 -10.74 8.41 4.75
C GLY A 70 -12.09 7.92 5.25
N ASP A 71 -12.71 7.11 4.40
CA ASP A 71 -14.01 6.51 4.65
C ASP A 71 -13.91 5.51 5.81
N ALA A 72 -14.92 5.47 6.69
CA ALA A 72 -14.84 4.70 7.94
C ALA A 72 -14.58 3.19 7.72
N ASN A 73 -14.89 2.68 6.51
CA ASN A 73 -14.70 1.30 6.12
C ASN A 73 -13.24 0.95 5.81
N GLU A 74 -12.48 1.82 5.12
CA GLU A 74 -11.06 1.60 4.80
C GLU A 74 -10.22 1.59 6.08
N PHE A 75 -10.50 2.53 7.00
CA PHE A 75 -9.90 2.56 8.33
C PHE A 75 -10.22 1.28 9.14
N ARG A 76 -11.47 0.81 9.09
CA ARG A 76 -11.84 -0.45 9.75
C ARG A 76 -11.09 -1.64 9.15
N GLY A 77 -10.86 -1.64 7.84
CA GLY A 77 -9.95 -2.54 7.13
C GLY A 77 -8.55 -2.61 7.74
N LEU A 78 -7.90 -1.45 7.79
CA LEU A 78 -6.53 -1.29 8.29
C LEU A 78 -6.35 -1.67 9.76
N VAL A 79 -7.39 -1.52 10.57
CA VAL A 79 -7.26 -1.63 12.03
C VAL A 79 -7.87 -2.92 12.58
N THR A 80 -8.96 -3.41 12.00
CA THR A 80 -9.69 -4.57 12.53
C THR A 80 -9.31 -5.86 11.81
N TYR A 81 -9.06 -5.81 10.50
CA TYR A 81 -8.84 -7.01 9.68
C TYR A 81 -7.37 -7.24 9.32
N SER A 82 -6.54 -6.20 9.42
CA SER A 82 -5.11 -6.30 9.14
C SER A 82 -4.34 -6.85 10.34
N GLU A 83 -3.42 -7.77 10.09
CA GLU A 83 -2.45 -8.26 11.07
C GLU A 83 -1.26 -7.31 11.20
N LEU A 84 -0.85 -6.73 10.07
CA LEU A 84 0.26 -5.78 9.95
C LEU A 84 -0.17 -4.60 9.10
N VAL A 85 0.47 -3.44 9.33
CA VAL A 85 0.30 -2.26 8.48
C VAL A 85 1.66 -1.79 8.01
N TYR A 86 1.80 -1.56 6.71
CA TYR A 86 2.97 -0.93 6.12
C TYR A 86 2.69 0.55 5.86
N VAL A 87 3.62 1.41 6.26
CA VAL A 87 3.67 2.80 5.84
C VAL A 87 4.68 2.92 4.71
N VAL A 88 4.23 3.32 3.54
CA VAL A 88 5.02 3.38 2.31
C VAL A 88 5.05 4.79 1.73
N PHE A 89 6.06 5.06 0.92
CA PHE A 89 6.04 6.18 -0.01
C PHE A 89 5.76 5.63 -1.41
N PRO A 90 4.50 5.65 -1.89
CA PRO A 90 4.14 5.04 -3.17
C PRO A 90 4.53 5.92 -4.37
N GLY A 91 4.88 7.19 -4.14
CA GLY A 91 5.12 8.17 -5.20
C GLY A 91 3.86 8.41 -6.02
N GLU A 92 3.93 8.22 -7.33
CA GLU A 92 2.80 8.37 -8.25
C GLU A 92 2.00 7.08 -8.45
N ASN A 93 2.41 5.97 -7.83
CA ASN A 93 1.74 4.69 -7.97
C ASN A 93 0.45 4.64 -7.14
N ASP A 94 -0.60 4.09 -7.73
CA ASP A 94 -1.88 3.83 -7.08
C ASP A 94 -1.83 2.49 -6.34
N LEU A 95 -1.91 2.54 -5.01
CA LEU A 95 -1.82 1.35 -4.16
C LEU A 95 -3.02 0.41 -4.32
N SER A 96 -4.18 0.90 -4.76
CA SER A 96 -5.39 0.10 -4.94
C SER A 96 -5.27 -0.96 -6.04
N GLN A 97 -4.27 -0.82 -6.92
CA GLN A 97 -4.03 -1.76 -8.02
C GLN A 97 -3.33 -3.05 -7.58
N PHE A 98 -2.78 -3.08 -6.37
CA PHE A 98 -2.01 -4.22 -5.87
C PHE A 98 -2.89 -5.09 -4.97
N THR A 99 -2.67 -6.40 -5.01
CA THR A 99 -3.45 -7.38 -4.26
C THR A 99 -2.66 -7.98 -3.11
N PHE A 100 -1.33 -8.05 -3.24
CA PHE A 100 -0.47 -8.64 -2.23
C PHE A 100 0.72 -7.73 -1.90
N VAL A 101 1.21 -7.88 -0.67
CA VAL A 101 2.54 -7.44 -0.25
C VAL A 101 3.38 -8.68 -0.02
N ARG A 102 4.48 -8.79 -0.76
CA ARG A 102 5.50 -9.82 -0.58
C ARG A 102 6.65 -9.22 0.22
N ASP A 103 6.90 -9.80 1.40
CA ASP A 103 7.96 -9.36 2.31
C ASP A 103 8.71 -10.58 2.84
N ASN A 104 10.03 -10.62 2.61
CA ASN A 104 10.90 -11.74 2.98
C ASN A 104 10.39 -13.12 2.50
N GLY A 105 9.77 -13.15 1.30
CA GLY A 105 9.23 -14.37 0.70
C GLY A 105 7.89 -14.83 1.27
N ILE A 106 7.25 -14.02 2.11
CA ILE A 106 5.89 -14.26 2.63
C ILE A 106 4.94 -13.31 1.90
N ASP A 107 3.90 -13.89 1.31
CA ASP A 107 2.84 -13.12 0.68
C ASP A 107 1.73 -12.83 1.69
N PHE A 108 1.39 -11.56 1.81
CA PHE A 108 0.27 -11.09 2.60
C PHE A 108 -0.77 -10.47 1.67
N GLN A 109 -2.03 -10.86 1.82
CA GLN A 109 -3.15 -10.25 1.12
C GLN A 109 -3.39 -8.83 1.64
N ILE A 110 -3.61 -7.90 0.73
CA ILE A 110 -3.98 -6.51 1.06
C ILE A 110 -5.47 -6.48 1.41
N GLU A 111 -5.78 -6.06 2.64
CA GLU A 111 -7.15 -5.92 3.13
C GLU A 111 -7.67 -4.51 2.93
N ALA A 112 -6.79 -3.52 3.04
CA ALA A 112 -7.11 -2.12 2.84
C ALA A 112 -5.88 -1.29 2.50
N THR A 113 -6.10 -0.25 1.70
CA THR A 113 -5.10 0.77 1.38
C THR A 113 -5.67 2.14 1.71
N GLN A 114 -4.86 3.04 2.23
CA GLN A 114 -5.22 4.44 2.40
C GLN A 114 -4.07 5.32 1.95
N GLU A 115 -4.35 6.36 1.17
CA GLU A 115 -3.33 7.31 0.72
C GLU A 115 -3.60 8.70 1.28
N LEU A 116 -2.55 9.33 1.82
CA LEU A 116 -2.57 10.76 2.13
C LEU A 116 -2.11 11.53 0.90
N LYS A 117 -3.08 11.97 0.11
CA LYS A 117 -2.85 12.65 -1.17
C LYS A 117 -3.47 14.05 -1.20
N PRO A 118 -2.80 15.08 -0.64
CA PRO A 118 -3.19 16.46 -0.87
C PRO A 118 -2.99 16.83 -2.35
N LYS A 119 -4.10 17.07 -3.05
CA LYS A 119 -4.13 17.41 -4.48
C LYS A 119 -3.49 16.28 -5.32
N ASP A 120 -2.37 16.53 -5.97
CA ASP A 120 -1.70 15.59 -6.87
C ASP A 120 -0.43 14.96 -6.24
N VAL A 121 -0.14 15.29 -4.98
CA VAL A 121 1.09 14.85 -4.29
C VAL A 121 0.75 13.80 -3.25
N THR A 122 1.20 12.56 -3.46
CA THR A 122 1.08 11.52 -2.45
C THR A 122 2.20 11.67 -1.42
N LEU A 123 1.81 11.89 -0.15
CA LEU A 123 2.77 12.05 0.94
C LEU A 123 3.15 10.71 1.54
N VAL A 124 2.16 9.88 1.85
CA VAL A 124 2.32 8.56 2.47
C VAL A 124 1.14 7.67 2.11
N GLY A 125 1.41 6.38 1.97
CA GLY A 125 0.41 5.33 1.84
C GLY A 125 0.44 4.40 3.05
N TYR A 126 -0.71 3.87 3.40
CA TYR A 126 -0.90 2.87 4.43
C TYR A 126 -1.48 1.62 3.78
N ILE A 127 -0.86 0.46 4.02
CA ILE A 127 -1.28 -0.82 3.47
C ILE A 127 -1.50 -1.77 4.63
N GLY A 128 -2.75 -2.12 4.89
CA GLY A 128 -3.13 -3.11 5.87
C GLY A 128 -3.16 -4.48 5.21
N VAL A 129 -2.47 -5.43 5.82
CA VAL A 129 -2.29 -6.76 5.24
C VAL A 129 -2.63 -7.87 6.23
N ARG A 130 -2.96 -9.03 5.68
CA ARG A 130 -3.27 -10.26 6.41
C ARG A 130 -2.68 -11.47 5.67
N ARG A 131 -2.36 -12.54 6.40
CA ARG A 131 -1.96 -13.84 5.81
C ARG A 131 -3.15 -14.66 5.32
#